data_AF-A0A1V5VYG3-F1
#
_entry.id   AF-A0A1V5VYG3-F1
#
_cell.length_a   1.000
_cell.length_b   1.000
_cell.length_c   1.000
_cell.angle_alpha   90.00
_cell.angle_beta   90.00
_cell.angle_gamma   90.00
#
_symmetry.space_group_name_H-M   'P 1'
#
loop_
_entity.id
_entity.type
_entity.pdbx_description
1 polymer ?
#
loop_
_entity_poly.entity_id
_entity_poly.type
_entity_poly.pdbx_seq_one_letter_code
_entity_poly.pdbx_strand_id
1 'polypeptide(L)'
;MKKIALALSFIFILSLELFAGEQIPEDFTPQKLSTFIAYLIDNGEYARAKTELDRLQSYYPNWLTLEKYFVTFFYLSYRAGNYRDILLYNWASDSNSQRLYVIDSYLKSNNPYAASKLLPSTLGDEFFAEAFRRRKIYIDIVENFYKGESNIGTEDESKRELYSFASKIILEKKSPAFGAAMGIIPGMGYFYAGQSGTGIVALTIIGLGSAITVGAHQNGLEPLALLSGLATFFFYGGSIYGGYRETVKYNDSLQQRLLFNMEKELSLERDLDDVYINFGIKSNVR
;
A
#
# COMPACT_ATOMS: atom_id res chain seq x y z
N MET A 1 -43.79 18.55 -56.60
CA MET A 1 -42.77 17.47 -56.64
C MET A 1 -41.32 17.99 -56.69
N LYS A 2 -40.96 18.97 -57.55
CA LYS A 2 -39.58 19.53 -57.59
C LYS A 2 -39.06 20.19 -56.29
N LYS A 3 -39.93 20.78 -55.46
CA LYS A 3 -39.53 21.41 -54.18
C LYS A 3 -39.24 20.42 -53.05
N ILE A 4 -39.81 19.20 -53.11
CA ILE A 4 -39.61 18.15 -52.09
C ILE A 4 -38.29 17.39 -52.36
N ALA A 5 -37.95 17.18 -53.64
CA ALA A 5 -36.68 16.59 -54.04
C ALA A 5 -35.46 17.46 -53.63
N LEU A 6 -35.60 18.79 -53.69
CA LEU A 6 -34.54 19.73 -53.29
C LEU A 6 -34.33 19.76 -51.76
N ALA A 7 -35.41 19.61 -50.98
CA ALA A 7 -35.33 19.56 -49.53
C ALA A 7 -34.71 18.24 -49.03
N LEU A 8 -35.00 17.12 -49.69
CA LEU A 8 -34.40 15.82 -49.39
C LEU A 8 -32.91 15.76 -49.77
N SER A 9 -32.49 16.40 -50.88
CA SER A 9 -31.06 16.50 -51.20
C SER A 9 -30.28 17.38 -50.21
N PHE A 10 -30.91 18.43 -49.66
CA PHE A 10 -30.27 19.32 -48.70
C PHE A 10 -30.07 18.66 -47.33
N ILE A 11 -31.03 17.83 -46.89
CA ILE A 11 -30.92 17.05 -45.65
C ILE A 11 -29.86 15.94 -45.78
N PHE A 12 -29.73 15.33 -46.96
CA PHE A 12 -28.71 14.30 -47.20
C PHE A 12 -27.27 14.88 -47.23
N ILE A 13 -27.10 16.09 -47.77
CA ILE A 13 -25.81 16.79 -47.77
C ILE A 13 -25.45 17.28 -46.36
N LEU A 14 -26.42 17.77 -45.57
CA LEU A 14 -26.19 18.15 -44.16
C LEU A 14 -25.80 16.96 -43.27
N SER A 15 -26.31 15.75 -43.54
CA SER A 15 -25.92 14.55 -42.79
C SER A 15 -24.53 14.02 -43.16
N LEU A 16 -23.99 14.38 -44.34
CA LEU A 16 -22.65 13.98 -44.77
C LEU A 16 -21.57 14.89 -44.16
N GLU A 17 -21.86 16.16 -43.93
CA GLU A 17 -20.92 17.08 -43.25
C GLU A 17 -20.83 16.83 -41.74
N LEU A 18 -21.88 16.30 -41.09
CA LEU A 18 -21.80 15.88 -39.68
C LEU A 18 -20.94 14.62 -39.45
N PHE A 19 -20.55 13.92 -40.51
CA PHE A 19 -19.58 12.81 -40.47
C PHE A 19 -18.25 13.16 -41.15
N ALA A 20 -17.99 14.45 -41.43
CA ALA A 20 -16.62 14.90 -41.62
C ALA A 20 -15.92 14.72 -40.27
N GLY A 21 -15.22 13.60 -40.13
CA GLY A 21 -14.53 13.21 -38.90
C GLY A 21 -13.79 14.42 -38.35
N GLU A 22 -14.11 14.77 -37.10
CA GLU A 22 -13.47 15.85 -36.37
C GLU A 22 -11.96 15.70 -36.58
N GLN A 23 -11.37 16.59 -37.38
CA GLN A 23 -9.95 16.54 -37.65
C GLN A 23 -9.27 16.86 -36.33
N ILE A 24 -8.81 15.81 -35.65
CA ILE A 24 -8.03 15.94 -34.43
C ILE A 24 -6.91 16.94 -34.76
N PRO A 25 -6.80 18.07 -34.03
CA PRO A 25 -5.85 19.11 -34.38
C PRO A 25 -4.45 18.52 -34.55
N GLU A 26 -3.65 19.06 -35.46
CA GLU A 26 -2.31 18.55 -35.82
C GLU A 26 -1.36 18.41 -34.61
N ASP A 27 -1.68 19.05 -33.49
CA ASP A 27 -0.95 18.97 -32.23
C ASP A 27 -1.26 17.74 -31.36
N PHE A 28 -2.33 17.00 -31.68
CA PHE A 28 -2.77 15.81 -30.92
C PHE A 28 -2.53 14.50 -31.67
N THR A 29 -1.54 14.43 -32.56
CA THR A 29 -1.17 13.16 -33.21
C THR A 29 -0.76 12.11 -32.17
N PRO A 30 -0.97 10.81 -32.44
CA PRO A 30 -0.67 9.76 -31.47
C PRO A 30 0.83 9.71 -31.11
N GLN A 31 1.72 10.12 -32.04
CA GLN A 31 3.15 10.27 -31.78
C GLN A 31 3.44 11.42 -30.80
N LYS A 32 2.89 12.62 -31.03
CA LYS A 32 3.05 13.78 -30.14
C LYS A 32 2.52 13.45 -28.74
N LEU A 33 1.35 12.82 -28.64
CA LEU A 33 0.78 12.35 -27.37
C LEU A 33 1.68 11.32 -26.69
N SER A 34 2.19 10.33 -27.42
CA SER A 34 3.10 9.31 -26.85
C SER A 34 4.39 9.94 -26.30
N THR A 35 4.98 10.89 -27.04
CA THR A 35 6.16 11.64 -26.58
C THR A 35 5.85 12.50 -25.36
N PHE A 36 4.68 13.14 -25.31
CA PHE A 36 4.25 13.91 -24.16
C PHE A 36 4.03 13.05 -22.92
N ILE A 37 3.39 11.87 -23.07
CA ILE A 37 3.25 10.88 -21.99
C ILE A 37 4.63 10.46 -21.47
N ALA A 38 5.57 10.13 -22.36
CA ALA A 38 6.93 9.77 -21.98
C ALA A 38 7.63 10.90 -21.21
N TYR A 39 7.51 12.15 -21.67
CA TYR A 39 8.02 13.32 -20.95
C TYR A 39 7.42 13.44 -19.55
N LEU A 40 6.11 13.26 -19.39
CA LEU A 40 5.46 13.32 -18.07
C LEU A 40 5.94 12.20 -17.15
N ILE A 41 6.16 10.99 -17.68
CA ILE A 41 6.71 9.85 -16.94
C ILE A 41 8.12 10.16 -16.44
N ASP A 42 8.97 10.69 -17.33
CA ASP A 42 10.36 11.04 -17.01
C ASP A 42 10.46 12.13 -15.93
N ASN A 43 9.45 13.00 -15.84
CA ASN A 43 9.34 14.04 -14.82
C ASN A 43 8.56 13.61 -13.56
N GLY A 44 8.14 12.34 -13.47
CA GLY A 44 7.39 11.82 -12.34
C GLY A 44 5.94 12.31 -12.23
N GLU A 45 5.39 12.91 -13.30
CA GLU A 45 4.02 13.43 -13.34
C GLU A 45 3.00 12.32 -13.67
N TYR A 46 3.01 11.24 -12.88
CA TYR A 46 2.30 9.99 -13.20
C TYR A 46 0.78 10.14 -13.37
N ALA A 47 0.14 10.97 -12.53
CA ALA A 47 -1.30 11.19 -12.62
C ALA A 47 -1.70 11.90 -13.93
N ARG A 48 -0.89 12.88 -14.38
CA ARG A 48 -1.12 13.58 -15.65
C ARG A 48 -0.79 12.66 -16.82
N ALA A 49 0.31 11.92 -16.75
CA ALA A 49 0.67 10.93 -17.76
C ALA A 49 -0.46 9.90 -17.95
N LYS A 50 -1.13 9.49 -16.87
CA LYS A 50 -2.28 8.58 -16.92
C LYS A 50 -3.46 9.20 -17.67
N THR A 51 -3.81 10.46 -17.37
CA THR A 51 -4.87 11.18 -18.09
C THR A 51 -4.55 11.29 -19.59
N GLU A 52 -3.29 11.54 -19.95
CA GLU A 52 -2.85 11.61 -21.35
C GLU A 52 -2.83 10.23 -22.02
N LEU A 53 -2.51 9.15 -21.28
CA LEU A 53 -2.64 7.78 -21.76
C LEU A 53 -4.10 7.41 -22.05
N ASP A 54 -5.04 7.77 -21.17
CA ASP A 54 -6.47 7.54 -21.37
C ASP A 54 -6.97 8.33 -22.60
N ARG A 55 -6.49 9.57 -22.79
CA ARG A 55 -6.77 10.37 -24.00
C ARG A 55 -6.23 9.70 -25.26
N LEU A 56 -4.98 9.24 -25.24
CA LEU A 56 -4.38 8.53 -26.37
C LEU A 56 -5.17 7.27 -26.74
N GLN A 57 -5.56 6.47 -25.75
CA GLN A 57 -6.38 5.27 -25.96
C GLN A 57 -7.78 5.60 -26.49
N SER A 58 -8.39 6.70 -26.03
CA SER A 58 -9.71 7.13 -26.49
C SER A 58 -9.70 7.64 -27.93
N TYR A 59 -8.69 8.41 -28.33
CA TYR A 59 -8.60 8.99 -29.68
C TYR A 59 -8.03 8.00 -30.69
N TYR A 60 -7.12 7.13 -30.25
CA TYR A 60 -6.38 6.21 -31.11
C TYR A 60 -6.35 4.79 -30.51
N PRO A 61 -7.50 4.09 -30.43
CA PRO A 61 -7.62 2.84 -29.68
C PRO A 61 -6.73 1.69 -30.17
N ASN A 62 -6.25 1.76 -31.41
CA ASN A 62 -5.38 0.75 -32.03
C ASN A 62 -3.90 1.17 -32.08
N TRP A 63 -3.53 2.35 -31.53
CA TRP A 63 -2.16 2.84 -31.56
C TRP A 63 -1.24 2.03 -30.64
N LEU A 64 -1.75 1.64 -29.47
CA LEU A 64 -1.05 0.77 -28.53
C LEU A 64 -1.61 -0.64 -28.61
N THR A 65 -0.74 -1.64 -28.41
CA THR A 65 -1.22 -2.98 -28.09
C THR A 65 -1.88 -2.95 -26.71
N LEU A 66 -2.84 -3.87 -26.47
CA LEU A 66 -3.50 -3.97 -25.16
C LEU A 66 -2.49 -4.14 -24.02
N GLU A 67 -1.47 -4.99 -24.21
CA GLU A 67 -0.43 -5.18 -23.20
C GLU A 67 0.34 -3.89 -22.90
N LYS A 68 0.72 -3.12 -23.94
CA LYS A 68 1.45 -1.87 -23.76
C LYS A 68 0.62 -0.82 -23.03
N TYR A 69 -0.66 -0.73 -23.36
CA TYR A 69 -1.59 0.13 -22.65
C TYR A 69 -1.68 -0.27 -21.17
N PHE A 70 -1.94 -1.56 -20.86
CA PHE A 70 -2.12 -2.00 -19.47
C PHE A 70 -0.86 -1.89 -18.63
N VAL A 71 0.30 -2.29 -19.15
CA VAL A 71 1.56 -2.14 -18.43
C VAL A 71 1.83 -0.66 -18.14
N THR A 72 1.59 0.23 -19.10
CA THR A 72 1.78 1.66 -18.88
C THR A 72 0.77 2.21 -17.87
N PHE A 73 -0.51 1.84 -17.97
CA PHE A 73 -1.56 2.24 -17.05
C PHE A 73 -1.28 1.76 -15.62
N PHE A 74 -0.86 0.50 -15.44
CA PHE A 74 -0.51 -0.06 -14.13
C PHE A 74 0.75 0.56 -13.56
N TYR A 75 1.79 0.79 -14.38
CA TYR A 75 2.98 1.51 -13.95
C TYR A 75 2.63 2.89 -13.39
N LEU A 76 1.88 3.68 -14.16
CA LEU A 76 1.45 5.03 -13.77
C LEU A 76 0.60 5.01 -12.49
N SER A 77 -0.34 4.08 -12.39
CA SER A 77 -1.22 3.96 -11.22
C SER A 77 -0.43 3.52 -9.98
N TYR A 78 0.53 2.60 -10.13
CA TYR A 78 1.37 2.10 -9.05
C TYR A 78 2.30 3.20 -8.52
N ARG A 79 2.99 3.90 -9.42
CA ARG A 79 3.90 5.01 -9.08
C ARG A 79 3.18 6.21 -8.49
N ALA A 80 1.91 6.42 -8.82
CA ALA A 80 1.04 7.41 -8.20
C ALA A 80 0.47 6.96 -6.83
N GLY A 81 0.71 5.73 -6.39
CA GLY A 81 0.12 5.17 -5.16
C GLY A 81 -1.36 4.78 -5.27
N ASN A 82 -1.93 4.78 -6.49
CA ASN A 82 -3.32 4.48 -6.76
C ASN A 82 -3.54 2.97 -6.99
N TYR A 83 -3.16 2.15 -6.01
CA TYR A 83 -3.25 0.68 -6.10
C TYR A 83 -4.68 0.19 -6.35
N ARG A 84 -5.68 0.92 -5.84
CA ARG A 84 -7.10 0.61 -6.05
C ARG A 84 -7.48 0.58 -7.53
N ASP A 85 -6.91 1.45 -8.36
CA ASP A 85 -7.23 1.47 -9.80
C ASP A 85 -6.76 0.20 -10.50
N ILE A 86 -5.62 -0.35 -10.06
CA ILE A 86 -5.08 -1.62 -10.54
C ILE A 86 -5.99 -2.77 -10.08
N LEU A 87 -6.38 -2.78 -8.81
CA LEU A 87 -7.17 -3.87 -8.21
C LEU A 87 -8.62 -3.92 -8.69
N LEU A 88 -9.20 -2.80 -9.11
CA LEU A 88 -10.56 -2.74 -9.67
C LEU A 88 -10.61 -3.07 -11.16
N TYR A 89 -9.45 -3.09 -11.83
CA TYR A 89 -9.40 -3.35 -13.24
C TYR A 89 -9.71 -4.82 -13.52
N ASN A 90 -10.66 -5.08 -14.43
CA ASN A 90 -10.94 -6.43 -14.91
C ASN A 90 -9.81 -6.85 -15.86
N TRP A 91 -8.77 -7.46 -15.31
CA TRP A 91 -7.63 -7.97 -16.04
C TRP A 91 -8.06 -9.17 -16.88
N ALA A 92 -8.59 -8.92 -18.08
CA ALA A 92 -8.97 -9.96 -19.02
C ALA A 92 -7.76 -10.73 -19.61
N SER A 93 -6.53 -10.38 -19.21
CA SER A 93 -5.28 -10.87 -19.77
C SER A 93 -4.40 -11.48 -18.67
N ASP A 94 -4.10 -12.76 -18.83
CA ASP A 94 -3.25 -13.57 -17.96
C ASP A 94 -1.74 -13.25 -18.08
N SER A 95 -1.38 -12.03 -18.52
CA SER A 95 0.02 -11.68 -18.72
C SER A 95 0.75 -11.55 -17.37
N ASN A 96 1.93 -12.16 -17.29
CA ASN A 96 2.78 -12.06 -16.11
C ASN A 96 3.21 -10.60 -15.84
N SER A 97 3.31 -9.76 -16.88
CA SER A 97 3.61 -8.33 -16.74
C SER A 97 2.57 -7.61 -15.88
N GLN A 98 1.29 -7.81 -16.20
CA GLN A 98 0.16 -7.27 -15.45
C GLN A 98 0.05 -7.89 -14.06
N ARG A 99 0.21 -9.21 -13.95
CA ARG A 99 0.09 -9.97 -12.70
C ARG A 99 1.03 -9.47 -11.60
N LEU A 100 2.26 -9.09 -11.95
CA LEU A 100 3.22 -8.52 -10.99
C LEU A 100 2.71 -7.23 -10.36
N TYR A 101 2.14 -6.31 -11.15
CA TYR A 101 1.54 -5.08 -10.62
C TYR A 101 0.37 -5.35 -9.69
N VAL A 102 -0.47 -6.33 -10.01
CA VAL A 102 -1.63 -6.69 -9.17
C VAL A 102 -1.16 -7.29 -7.84
N ILE A 103 -0.18 -8.21 -7.87
CA ILE A 103 0.44 -8.77 -6.65
C ILE A 103 0.98 -7.64 -5.78
N ASP A 104 1.82 -6.77 -6.33
CA ASP A 104 2.47 -5.71 -5.54
C ASP A 104 1.46 -4.68 -5.03
N SER A 105 0.38 -4.42 -5.77
CA SER A 105 -0.73 -3.59 -5.32
C SER A 105 -1.45 -4.19 -4.11
N TYR A 106 -1.64 -5.52 -4.07
CA TYR A 106 -2.13 -6.20 -2.87
C TYR A 106 -1.13 -6.14 -1.71
N LEU A 107 0.17 -6.29 -1.97
CA LEU A 107 1.22 -6.18 -0.94
C LEU A 107 1.25 -4.78 -0.31
N LYS A 108 1.22 -3.72 -1.14
CA LYS A 108 1.15 -2.32 -0.66
C LYS A 108 -0.18 -2.00 0.02
N SER A 109 -1.25 -2.74 -0.28
CA SER A 109 -2.54 -2.66 0.42
C SER A 109 -2.63 -3.56 1.67
N ASN A 110 -1.51 -4.13 2.10
CA ASN A 110 -1.40 -5.01 3.27
C ASN A 110 -2.30 -6.27 3.20
N ASN A 111 -2.45 -6.85 2.01
CA ASN A 111 -3.24 -8.05 1.77
C ASN A 111 -2.38 -9.18 1.12
N PRO A 112 -1.42 -9.76 1.87
CA PRO A 112 -0.52 -10.79 1.36
C PRO A 112 -1.26 -12.08 0.94
N TYR A 113 -2.41 -12.38 1.56
CA TYR A 113 -3.22 -13.54 1.21
C TYR A 113 -3.87 -13.42 -0.18
N ALA A 114 -4.36 -12.23 -0.56
CA ALA A 114 -4.85 -12.02 -1.92
C ALA A 114 -3.71 -12.07 -2.94
N ALA A 115 -2.55 -11.51 -2.58
CA ALA A 115 -1.34 -11.57 -3.40
C ALA A 115 -0.86 -13.02 -3.64
N SER A 116 -0.90 -13.87 -2.61
CA SER A 116 -0.42 -15.26 -2.70
C SER A 116 -1.23 -16.12 -3.67
N LYS A 117 -2.53 -15.85 -3.79
CA LYS A 117 -3.42 -16.53 -4.76
C LYS A 117 -3.08 -16.23 -6.22
N LEU A 118 -2.35 -15.15 -6.48
CA LEU A 118 -1.96 -14.74 -7.82
C LEU A 118 -0.58 -15.25 -8.22
N LEU A 119 0.17 -15.89 -7.31
CA LEU A 119 1.44 -16.51 -7.68
C LEU A 119 1.20 -17.63 -8.71
N PRO A 120 1.96 -17.68 -9.82
CA PRO A 120 1.79 -18.72 -10.82
C PRO A 120 2.18 -20.09 -10.28
N SER A 121 1.49 -21.15 -10.73
CA SER A 121 1.82 -22.54 -10.41
C SER A 121 3.07 -23.03 -11.15
N THR A 122 3.36 -22.47 -12.32
CA THR A 122 4.58 -22.73 -13.10
C THR A 122 5.34 -21.43 -13.31
N LEU A 123 6.62 -21.46 -12.97
CA LEU A 123 7.54 -20.35 -13.22
C LEU A 123 7.91 -20.42 -14.70
N GLY A 124 7.30 -19.56 -15.52
CA GLY A 124 7.46 -19.54 -16.97
C GLY A 124 8.84 -19.05 -17.42
N ASP A 125 8.88 -17.94 -18.16
CA ASP A 125 10.12 -17.29 -18.58
C ASP A 125 11.00 -16.89 -17.38
N GLU A 126 12.33 -17.01 -17.53
CA GLU A 126 13.32 -16.75 -16.47
C GLU A 126 13.17 -15.35 -15.86
N PHE A 127 12.89 -14.33 -16.67
CA PHE A 127 12.67 -12.95 -16.20
C PHE A 127 11.54 -12.87 -15.17
N PHE A 128 10.39 -13.48 -15.50
CA PHE A 128 9.23 -13.49 -14.61
C PHE A 128 9.39 -14.48 -13.45
N ALA A 129 10.06 -15.61 -13.68
CA ALA A 129 10.31 -16.63 -12.67
C ALA A 129 11.02 -16.04 -11.45
N GLU A 130 12.07 -15.25 -11.67
CA GLU A 130 12.82 -14.59 -10.61
C GLU A 130 11.98 -13.51 -9.89
N ALA A 131 11.23 -12.70 -10.63
CA ALA A 131 10.33 -11.69 -10.05
C ALA A 131 9.25 -12.31 -9.15
N PHE A 132 8.65 -13.43 -9.57
CA PHE A 132 7.68 -14.16 -8.74
C PHE A 132 8.32 -14.86 -7.54
N ARG A 133 9.55 -15.39 -7.68
CA ARG A 133 10.26 -16.00 -6.54
C ARG A 133 10.49 -14.99 -5.43
N ARG A 134 10.90 -13.75 -5.77
CA ARG A 134 11.07 -12.67 -4.80
C ARG A 134 9.76 -12.31 -4.08
N ARG A 135 8.64 -12.25 -4.80
CA ARG A 135 7.31 -11.99 -4.22
C ARG A 135 6.83 -13.13 -3.34
N LYS A 136 7.11 -14.38 -3.71
CA LYS A 136 6.85 -15.55 -2.86
C LYS A 136 7.60 -15.45 -1.53
N ILE A 137 8.87 -15.07 -1.55
CA ILE A 137 9.67 -14.85 -0.34
C ILE A 137 9.06 -13.74 0.52
N TYR A 138 8.72 -12.59 -0.08
CA TYR A 138 8.06 -11.49 0.62
C TYR A 138 6.78 -11.95 1.33
N ILE A 139 5.90 -12.64 0.59
CA ILE A 139 4.61 -13.14 1.08
C ILE A 139 4.83 -14.11 2.24
N ASP A 140 5.72 -15.09 2.07
CA ASP A 140 6.04 -16.09 3.09
C ASP A 140 6.52 -15.44 4.40
N ILE A 141 7.47 -14.51 4.32
CA ILE A 141 7.96 -13.79 5.50
C ILE A 141 6.83 -13.00 6.18
N VAL A 142 6.01 -12.27 5.42
CA VAL A 142 4.92 -11.45 5.96
C VAL A 142 3.84 -12.33 6.60
N GLU A 143 3.46 -13.44 5.98
CA GLU A 143 2.48 -14.37 6.56
C GLU A 143 2.97 -14.96 7.89
N ASN A 144 4.24 -15.38 7.96
CA ASN A 144 4.84 -15.87 9.19
C ASN A 144 4.94 -14.78 10.26
N PHE A 145 5.21 -13.52 9.87
CA PHE A 145 5.15 -12.39 10.79
C PHE A 145 3.77 -12.21 11.41
N TYR A 146 2.70 -12.36 10.63
CA TYR A 146 1.34 -12.29 11.15
C TYR A 146 1.00 -13.46 12.08
N LYS A 147 1.40 -14.68 11.72
CA LYS A 147 1.20 -15.89 12.54
C LYS A 147 2.03 -15.89 13.82
N GLY A 148 3.14 -15.15 13.85
CA GLY A 148 4.11 -15.21 14.95
C GLY A 148 5.02 -16.44 14.91
N GLU A 149 5.18 -17.04 13.72
CA GLU A 149 5.99 -18.24 13.50
C GLU A 149 7.43 -17.81 13.17
N SER A 150 8.35 -17.91 14.13
CA SER A 150 9.74 -17.46 13.95
C SER A 150 10.65 -18.50 13.31
N ASN A 151 10.26 -19.76 13.32
CA ASN A 151 11.02 -20.88 12.75
C ASN A 151 10.80 -20.96 11.23
N ILE A 152 11.14 -19.87 10.54
CA ILE A 152 11.11 -19.79 9.09
C ILE A 152 12.49 -20.14 8.52
N GLY A 153 12.49 -20.96 7.48
CA GLY A 153 13.68 -21.38 6.76
C GLY A 153 13.51 -21.11 5.27
N THR A 154 14.63 -21.04 4.57
CA THR A 154 14.67 -20.94 3.11
C THR A 154 15.58 -22.01 2.55
N GLU A 155 15.19 -22.58 1.41
CA GLU A 155 16.05 -23.44 0.60
C GLU A 155 17.07 -22.62 -0.21
N ASP A 156 16.82 -21.33 -0.38
CA ASP A 156 17.72 -20.39 -1.05
C ASP A 156 18.75 -19.82 -0.06
N GLU A 157 19.96 -20.39 -0.08
CA GLU A 157 21.07 -19.96 0.78
C GLU A 157 21.39 -18.47 0.64
N SER A 158 21.19 -17.88 -0.56
CA SER A 158 21.45 -16.46 -0.79
C SER A 158 20.50 -15.54 -0.01
N LYS A 159 19.37 -16.07 0.45
CA LYS A 159 18.35 -15.34 1.23
C LYS A 159 18.34 -15.70 2.70
N ARG A 160 19.28 -16.52 3.16
CA ARG A 160 19.35 -16.97 4.56
C ARG A 160 19.45 -15.82 5.56
N GLU A 161 20.19 -14.77 5.24
CA GLU A 161 20.31 -13.58 6.10
C GLU A 161 18.99 -12.84 6.25
N LEU A 162 18.22 -12.69 5.16
CA LEU A 162 16.90 -12.07 5.18
C LEU A 162 15.92 -12.85 6.06
N TYR A 163 15.90 -14.18 5.93
CA TYR A 163 15.08 -15.06 6.75
C TYR A 163 15.50 -15.01 8.23
N SER A 164 16.80 -15.02 8.52
CA SER A 164 17.31 -14.90 9.90
C SER A 164 16.93 -13.56 10.53
N PHE A 165 17.04 -12.47 9.77
CA PHE A 165 16.57 -11.15 10.20
C PHE A 165 15.06 -11.16 10.49
N ALA A 166 14.25 -11.72 9.59
CA ALA A 166 12.81 -11.84 9.78
C ALA A 166 12.46 -12.67 11.03
N SER A 167 13.06 -13.85 11.23
CA SER A 167 12.90 -14.66 12.44
C SER A 167 13.16 -13.87 13.72
N LYS A 168 14.25 -13.08 13.74
CA LYS A 168 14.59 -12.23 14.89
C LYS A 168 13.51 -11.17 15.14
N ILE A 169 13.03 -10.49 14.09
CA ILE A 169 11.96 -9.49 14.22
C ILE A 169 10.66 -10.12 14.74
N ILE A 170 10.33 -11.34 14.30
CA ILE A 170 9.13 -12.07 14.76
C ILE A 170 9.24 -12.41 16.25
N LEU A 171 10.42 -12.86 16.71
CA LEU A 171 10.68 -13.15 18.12
C LEU A 171 10.62 -11.90 19.01
N GLU A 172 10.91 -10.72 18.47
CA GLU A 172 10.83 -9.44 19.20
C GLU A 172 9.37 -9.00 19.46
N LYS A 173 8.37 -9.61 18.82
CA LYS A 173 6.95 -9.24 19.01
C LYS A 173 6.50 -9.41 20.45
N LYS A 174 5.72 -8.44 20.91
CA LYS A 174 5.16 -8.39 22.26
C LYS A 174 3.66 -8.64 22.23
N SER A 175 3.12 -9.22 23.30
CA SER A 175 1.67 -9.46 23.41
C SER A 175 0.95 -8.19 23.90
N PRO A 176 0.05 -7.58 23.12
CA PRO A 176 -0.69 -6.41 23.58
C PRO A 176 -1.58 -6.69 24.80
N ALA A 177 -2.17 -7.89 24.86
CA ALA A 177 -2.96 -8.32 26.01
C ALA A 177 -2.10 -8.43 27.28
N PHE A 178 -0.87 -8.93 27.15
CA PHE A 178 0.07 -8.95 28.26
C PHE A 178 0.53 -7.54 28.67
N GLY A 179 0.73 -6.63 27.71
CA GLY A 179 0.99 -5.21 27.98
C GLY A 179 -0.14 -4.55 28.78
N ALA A 180 -1.40 -4.86 28.46
CA ALA A 180 -2.56 -4.41 29.22
C ALA A 180 -2.56 -5.00 30.64
N ALA A 181 -2.33 -6.31 30.77
CA ALA A 181 -2.30 -7.00 32.06
C ALA A 181 -1.22 -6.43 32.98
N MET A 182 -0.02 -6.16 32.45
CA MET A 182 1.04 -5.50 33.19
C MET A 182 0.62 -4.08 33.63
N GLY A 183 -0.19 -3.39 32.84
CA GLY A 183 -0.74 -2.07 33.16
C GLY A 183 -1.59 -1.99 34.43
N ILE A 184 -2.00 -3.11 35.02
CA ILE A 184 -2.61 -3.16 36.37
C ILE A 184 -1.66 -2.54 37.40
N ILE A 185 -0.36 -2.73 37.24
CA ILE A 185 0.62 -1.96 37.99
C ILE A 185 0.84 -0.66 37.20
N PRO A 186 0.55 0.52 37.78
CA PRO A 186 0.69 1.79 37.09
C PRO A 186 2.03 1.94 36.38
N GLY A 187 2.00 2.29 35.09
CA GLY A 187 3.21 2.47 34.27
C GLY A 187 3.82 1.19 33.68
N MET A 188 3.55 0.00 34.23
CA MET A 188 4.25 -1.24 33.82
C MET A 188 3.92 -1.70 32.39
N GLY A 189 2.71 -1.44 31.90
CA GLY A 189 2.37 -1.68 30.49
C GLY A 189 3.22 -0.87 29.51
N TYR A 190 3.57 0.37 29.87
CA TYR A 190 4.45 1.22 29.06
C TYR A 190 5.90 0.75 29.12
N PHE A 191 6.40 0.36 30.31
CA PHE A 191 7.74 -0.23 30.44
C PHE A 191 7.87 -1.51 29.59
N TYR A 192 6.86 -2.37 29.63
CA TYR A 192 6.81 -3.55 28.77
C TYR A 192 6.90 -3.18 27.28
N ALA A 193 6.20 -2.14 26.83
CA ALA A 193 6.28 -1.64 25.46
C ALA A 193 7.59 -0.89 25.14
N GLY A 194 8.47 -0.66 26.11
CA GLY A 194 9.73 0.10 25.95
C GLY A 194 9.57 1.63 26.09
N GLN A 195 8.40 2.10 26.49
CA GLN A 195 8.06 3.52 26.68
C GLN A 195 8.27 3.95 28.14
N SER A 196 9.51 3.85 28.63
CA SER A 196 9.84 4.11 30.03
C SER A 196 9.43 5.50 30.52
N GLY A 197 9.58 6.53 29.68
CA GLY A 197 9.19 7.91 30.03
C GLY A 197 7.70 8.03 30.35
N THR A 198 6.84 7.49 29.48
CA THR A 198 5.39 7.45 29.68
C THR A 198 5.02 6.59 30.89
N GLY A 199 5.74 5.49 31.11
CA GLY A 199 5.57 4.63 32.28
C GLY A 199 5.78 5.38 33.60
N ILE A 200 6.86 6.17 33.70
CA ILE A 200 7.15 7.00 34.88
C ILE A 200 6.03 8.02 35.11
N VAL A 201 5.61 8.73 34.05
CA VAL A 201 4.53 9.74 34.16
C VAL A 201 3.24 9.11 34.67
N ALA A 202 2.84 7.96 34.12
CA ALA A 202 1.64 7.25 34.56
C ALA A 202 1.73 6.83 36.03
N LEU A 203 2.86 6.25 36.45
CA LEU A 203 3.11 5.88 37.84
C LEU A 203 2.99 7.08 38.78
N THR A 204 3.59 8.22 38.42
CA THR A 204 3.55 9.44 39.24
C THR A 204 2.13 10.01 39.35
N ILE A 205 1.42 10.16 38.22
CA ILE A 205 0.07 10.74 38.22
C ILE A 205 -0.89 9.87 39.04
N ILE A 206 -0.86 8.55 38.85
CA ILE A 206 -1.75 7.64 39.55
C ILE A 206 -1.37 7.54 41.03
N GLY A 207 -0.07 7.49 41.35
CA GLY A 207 0.42 7.46 42.73
C GLY A 207 0.05 8.70 43.52
N LEU A 208 0.30 9.89 42.96
CA LEU A 208 -0.07 11.16 43.59
C LEU A 208 -1.58 11.32 43.70
N GLY A 209 -2.35 11.00 42.64
CA GLY A 209 -3.81 11.06 42.66
C GLY A 209 -4.42 10.14 43.73
N SER A 210 -3.86 8.94 43.88
CA SER A 210 -4.26 7.99 44.93
C SER A 210 -3.94 8.52 46.32
N ALA A 211 -2.74 9.09 46.53
CA ALA A 211 -2.34 9.68 47.81
C ALA A 211 -3.23 10.88 48.19
N ILE A 212 -3.56 11.75 47.24
CA ILE A 212 -4.49 12.87 47.43
C ILE A 212 -5.88 12.35 47.82
N THR A 213 -6.38 11.33 47.13
CA THR A 213 -7.70 10.73 47.39
C THR A 213 -7.79 10.16 48.81
N VAL A 214 -6.80 9.34 49.19
CA VAL A 214 -6.74 8.74 50.53
C VAL A 214 -6.58 9.81 51.60
N GLY A 215 -5.69 10.78 51.38
CA GLY A 215 -5.47 11.89 52.31
C GLY A 215 -6.72 12.75 52.49
N ALA A 216 -7.43 13.09 51.42
CA ALA A 216 -8.66 13.87 51.48
C ALA A 216 -9.75 13.14 52.27
N HIS A 217 -9.94 11.83 52.03
CA HIS A 217 -10.91 11.02 52.77
C HIS A 217 -10.57 10.95 54.27
N GLN A 218 -9.31 10.68 54.61
CA GLN A 218 -8.86 10.62 56.01
C GLN A 218 -9.04 11.94 56.78
N ASN A 219 -9.02 13.08 56.08
CA ASN A 219 -9.22 14.42 56.66
C ASN A 219 -10.68 14.91 56.56
N GLY A 220 -11.63 14.07 56.14
CA GLY A 220 -13.05 14.42 56.03
C GLY A 220 -13.39 15.38 54.87
N LEU A 221 -12.49 15.54 53.89
CA LEU A 221 -12.68 16.37 52.70
C LEU A 221 -13.34 15.56 51.56
N GLU A 222 -14.55 15.04 51.80
CA GLU A 222 -15.21 14.09 50.90
C GLU A 222 -15.40 14.58 49.45
N PRO A 223 -15.77 15.85 49.17
CA PRO A 223 -15.87 16.33 47.80
C PRO A 223 -14.54 16.24 47.04
N LEU A 224 -13.43 16.54 47.71
CA LEU A 224 -12.10 16.45 47.11
C LEU A 224 -11.72 14.98 46.88
N ALA A 225 -11.96 14.10 47.85
CA ALA A 225 -11.71 12.68 47.73
C ALA A 225 -12.48 12.05 46.57
N LEU A 226 -13.76 12.40 46.41
CA LEU A 226 -14.58 11.92 45.30
C LEU A 226 -14.03 12.40 43.95
N LEU A 227 -13.73 13.70 43.82
CA LEU A 227 -13.23 14.27 42.57
C LEU A 227 -11.86 13.72 42.19
N SER A 228 -10.92 13.67 43.13
CA SER A 228 -9.58 13.13 42.89
C SER A 228 -9.61 11.63 42.64
N GLY A 229 -10.50 10.90 43.32
CA GLY A 229 -10.70 9.47 43.13
C GLY A 229 -11.22 9.14 41.74
N LEU A 230 -12.26 9.85 41.28
CA LEU A 230 -12.78 9.71 39.93
C LEU A 230 -11.72 10.06 38.87
N ALA A 231 -11.00 11.17 39.03
CA ALA A 231 -9.93 11.54 38.12
C ALA A 231 -8.83 10.46 38.06
N THR A 232 -8.37 9.98 39.22
CA THR A 232 -7.34 8.93 39.33
C THR A 232 -7.82 7.63 38.69
N PHE A 233 -9.09 7.26 38.89
CA PHE A 233 -9.70 6.08 38.27
C PHE A 233 -9.66 6.15 36.74
N PHE A 234 -10.00 7.30 36.15
CA PHE A 234 -9.92 7.47 34.70
C PHE A 234 -8.48 7.41 34.17
N PHE A 235 -7.53 8.06 34.85
CA PHE A 235 -6.11 7.96 34.49
C PHE A 235 -5.57 6.54 34.60
N TYR A 236 -6.02 5.79 35.62
CA TYR A 236 -5.65 4.39 35.81
C TYR A 236 -6.17 3.51 34.68
N GLY A 237 -7.46 3.59 34.34
CA GLY A 237 -8.04 2.86 33.20
C GLY A 237 -7.38 3.23 31.87
N GLY A 238 -7.12 4.53 31.66
CA GLY A 238 -6.39 5.03 30.49
C GLY A 238 -4.95 4.51 30.42
N SER A 239 -4.26 4.36 31.55
CA SER A 239 -2.91 3.79 31.61
C SER A 239 -2.89 2.32 31.19
N ILE A 240 -3.88 1.51 31.61
CA ILE A 240 -4.00 0.10 31.21
C ILE A 240 -4.18 0.01 29.68
N TYR A 241 -5.15 0.76 29.13
CA TYR A 241 -5.38 0.80 27.68
C TYR A 241 -4.18 1.36 26.91
N GLY A 242 -3.48 2.34 27.49
CA GLY A 242 -2.24 2.87 26.93
C GLY A 242 -1.15 1.82 26.81
N GLY A 243 -0.98 0.96 27.82
CA GLY A 243 -0.06 -0.19 27.76
C GLY A 243 -0.37 -1.14 26.59
N TYR A 244 -1.65 -1.44 26.35
CA TYR A 244 -2.09 -2.19 25.17
C TYR A 244 -1.68 -1.48 23.87
N ARG A 245 -2.07 -0.20 23.73
CA ARG A 245 -1.88 0.56 22.49
C ARG A 245 -0.41 0.78 22.15
N GLU A 246 0.43 1.08 23.13
CA GLU A 246 1.87 1.24 22.91
C GLU A 246 2.54 -0.09 22.53
N THR A 247 2.03 -1.22 23.04
CA THR A 247 2.50 -2.54 22.60
C THR A 247 2.11 -2.83 21.15
N VAL A 248 0.90 -2.45 20.72
CA VAL A 248 0.48 -2.53 19.31
C VAL A 248 1.43 -1.69 18.43
N LYS A 249 1.64 -0.42 18.79
CA LYS A 249 2.57 0.48 18.06
C LYS A 249 4.00 -0.08 17.99
N TYR A 250 4.47 -0.68 19.09
CA TYR A 250 5.77 -1.35 19.11
C TYR A 250 5.82 -2.47 18.05
N ASN A 251 4.81 -3.35 17.98
CA ASN A 251 4.74 -4.39 16.95
C ASN A 251 4.59 -3.83 15.54
N ASP A 252 3.83 -2.76 15.35
CA ASP A 252 3.70 -2.09 14.05
C ASP A 252 5.06 -1.53 13.59
N SER A 253 5.86 -1.00 14.51
CA SER A 253 7.22 -0.54 14.20
C SER A 253 8.15 -1.68 13.80
N LEU A 254 8.00 -2.87 14.40
CA LEU A 254 8.71 -4.07 13.99
C LEU A 254 8.32 -4.49 12.57
N GLN A 255 7.03 -4.42 12.26
CA GLN A 255 6.54 -4.70 10.91
C GLN A 255 7.14 -3.73 9.89
N GLN A 256 7.11 -2.42 10.15
CA GLN A 256 7.67 -1.42 9.25
C GLN A 256 9.17 -1.64 9.02
N ARG A 257 9.93 -1.97 10.07
CA ARG A 257 11.35 -2.35 9.95
C ARG A 257 11.55 -3.59 9.08
N LEU A 258 10.67 -4.58 9.20
CA LEU A 258 10.70 -5.79 8.38
C LEU A 258 10.44 -5.46 6.90
N LEU A 259 9.35 -4.74 6.62
CA LEU A 259 8.95 -4.33 5.27
C LEU A 259 10.04 -3.51 4.58
N PHE A 260 10.61 -2.53 5.27
CA PHE A 260 11.69 -1.68 4.75
C PHE A 260 12.94 -2.49 4.34
N ASN A 261 13.35 -3.46 5.17
CA ASN A 261 14.50 -4.32 4.82
C ASN A 261 14.17 -5.24 3.64
N MET A 262 12.96 -5.82 3.58
CA MET A 262 12.55 -6.66 2.45
C MET A 262 12.49 -5.87 1.14
N GLU A 263 11.98 -4.65 1.15
CA GLU A 263 11.92 -3.79 -0.03
C GLU A 263 13.32 -3.53 -0.60
N LYS A 264 14.29 -3.27 0.27
CA LYS A 264 15.70 -3.09 -0.10
C LYS A 264 16.33 -4.39 -0.66
N GLU A 265 16.16 -5.51 0.04
CA GLU A 265 16.83 -6.79 -0.30
C GLU A 265 16.19 -7.55 -1.47
N LEU A 266 14.89 -7.36 -1.68
CA LEU A 266 14.16 -8.01 -2.76
C LEU A 266 14.02 -7.11 -3.99
N SER A 267 14.20 -5.78 -3.88
CA SER A 267 14.16 -4.87 -5.03
C SER A 267 12.89 -5.05 -5.90
N LEU A 268 11.73 -5.29 -5.27
CA LEU A 268 10.49 -5.60 -5.98
C LEU A 268 10.08 -4.51 -6.98
N GLU A 269 10.34 -3.25 -6.64
CA GLU A 269 10.04 -2.10 -7.50
C GLU A 269 10.87 -2.09 -8.78
N ARG A 270 12.12 -2.56 -8.72
CA ARG A 270 12.99 -2.69 -9.90
C ARG A 270 12.39 -3.67 -10.91
N ASP A 271 11.77 -4.75 -10.45
CA ASP A 271 11.11 -5.70 -11.35
C ASP A 271 9.95 -5.05 -12.10
N LEU A 272 9.21 -4.15 -11.45
CA LEU A 272 8.12 -3.41 -12.09
C LEU A 272 8.66 -2.40 -13.10
N ASP A 273 9.76 -1.71 -12.77
CA ASP A 273 10.45 -0.82 -13.71
C ASP A 273 10.94 -1.61 -14.94
N ASP A 274 11.54 -2.79 -14.77
CA ASP A 274 11.97 -3.66 -15.86
C ASP A 274 10.78 -4.15 -16.71
N VAL A 275 9.66 -4.50 -16.10
CA VAL A 275 8.41 -4.81 -16.82
C VAL A 275 7.96 -3.62 -17.65
N TYR A 276 7.97 -2.41 -17.07
CA TYR A 276 7.57 -1.22 -17.78
C TYR A 276 8.51 -0.91 -18.96
N ILE A 277 9.83 -1.03 -18.79
CA ILE A 277 10.83 -0.80 -19.85
C ILE A 277 10.61 -1.77 -21.02
N ASN A 278 10.30 -3.04 -20.75
CA ASN A 278 10.14 -4.05 -21.79
C ASN A 278 8.78 -3.99 -22.51
N PHE A 279 7.71 -3.67 -21.79
CA PHE A 279 6.35 -3.82 -22.31
C PHE A 279 5.57 -2.49 -22.44
N GLY A 280 5.99 -1.43 -21.76
CA GLY A 280 5.32 -0.13 -21.72
C GLY A 280 5.62 0.82 -22.89
N ILE A 281 5.15 2.06 -22.79
CA ILE A 281 5.54 3.15 -23.69
C ILE A 281 7.03 3.47 -23.47
N LYS A 282 7.77 3.70 -24.56
CA LYS A 282 9.18 4.07 -24.49
C LYS A 282 9.35 5.42 -23.80
N SER A 283 10.12 5.45 -22.72
CA SER A 283 10.53 6.63 -21.96
C SER A 283 11.97 6.44 -21.44
N ASN A 284 12.49 7.38 -20.65
CA ASN A 284 13.86 7.34 -20.12
C ASN A 284 13.95 6.74 -18.71
N VAL A 285 12.93 5.99 -18.27
CA VAL A 285 12.99 5.21 -17.01
C VAL A 285 14.19 4.26 -17.05
N ARG A 286 14.95 4.22 -15.94
CA ARG A 286 16.15 3.40 -15.76
C ARG A 286 16.08 2.64 -14.45
#